data_AF-E8X819-F1
#
_entry.id   AF-E8X819-F1
#
_cell.length_a   1.000
_cell.length_b   1.000
_cell.length_c   1.000
_cell.angle_alpha   90.00
_cell.angle_beta   90.00
_cell.angle_gamma   90.00
#
_symmetry.space_group_name_H-M   'P 1'
#
loop_
_entity.id
_entity.type
_entity.pdbx_description
1 polymer ?
#
loop_
_entity_poly.entity_id
_entity_poly.type
_entity_poly.pdbx_seq_one_letter_code
_entity_poly.pdbx_strand_id
1 'polypeptide(L)'
;MRSKVILPLSCLLFAAATCLAHAQTSVPYIGCSGDGQTGPYLAKTGSPKPVNLPPAVAAQLAWYEYSGDAGHFGTLGPRGWNCFATIGSDGWTLYVAPEVLDGPKLLEHKKWKGFTGPAIQFSGSDGETSGRFEVAKVVARVFPAHRGYARKIIAEGFGSPSDYPFGAFLSDQLNYKSKELVEFTTPAHRRGLGTMSWLLPSDQPITGFALLSIGSDVDTELMQLSFRLPPSLSFLASTLIKQGESGS
;
A
#
# COMPACT_ATOMS: atom_id res chain seq x y z
N MET A 1 17.05 -83.28 25.37
CA MET A 1 17.88 -82.26 24.67
C MET A 1 17.05 -81.01 24.49
N ARG A 2 17.59 -79.86 24.89
CA ARG A 2 16.92 -78.56 24.97
C ARG A 2 16.83 -77.91 23.58
N SER A 3 15.68 -77.35 23.22
CA SER A 3 15.61 -76.28 22.21
C SER A 3 14.79 -75.12 22.78
N LYS A 4 15.49 -74.01 23.03
CA LYS A 4 14.92 -72.73 23.47
C LYS A 4 14.39 -72.00 22.23
N VAL A 5 13.11 -71.63 22.25
CA VAL A 5 12.54 -70.69 21.29
C VAL A 5 12.82 -69.28 21.79
N ILE A 6 13.45 -68.46 20.94
CA ILE A 6 13.75 -67.04 21.18
C ILE A 6 12.63 -66.23 20.51
N LEU A 7 11.84 -65.48 21.29
CA LEU A 7 10.97 -64.44 20.76
C LEU A 7 11.78 -63.15 20.57
N PRO A 8 11.71 -62.46 19.43
CA PRO A 8 12.25 -61.12 19.31
C PRO A 8 11.24 -60.10 19.85
N LEU A 9 11.75 -59.22 20.71
CA LEU A 9 11.07 -58.06 21.26
C LEU A 9 11.05 -56.96 20.19
N SER A 10 9.95 -56.79 19.46
CA SER A 10 9.77 -55.65 18.56
C SER A 10 9.47 -54.39 19.35
N CYS A 11 10.47 -53.53 19.50
CA CYS A 11 10.32 -52.14 19.92
C CYS A 11 9.62 -51.35 18.81
N LEU A 12 8.31 -51.11 18.95
CA LEU A 12 7.58 -50.12 18.18
C LEU A 12 7.94 -48.72 18.70
N LEU A 13 8.86 -48.05 18.01
CA LEU A 13 9.12 -46.62 18.16
C LEU A 13 7.99 -45.84 17.46
N PHE A 14 7.05 -45.28 18.24
CA PHE A 14 6.13 -44.27 17.75
C PHE A 14 6.90 -42.94 17.59
N ALA A 15 7.28 -42.61 16.37
CA ALA A 15 7.71 -41.26 16.03
C ALA A 15 6.48 -40.33 16.05
N ALA A 16 6.32 -39.56 17.14
CA ALA A 16 5.37 -38.46 17.19
C ALA A 16 5.87 -37.35 16.26
N ALA A 17 5.37 -37.32 15.03
CA ALA A 17 5.53 -36.19 14.14
C ALA A 17 4.70 -35.02 14.71
N THR A 18 5.37 -34.09 15.40
CA THR A 18 4.79 -32.80 15.74
C THR A 18 4.60 -32.00 14.46
N CYS A 19 3.41 -32.07 13.87
CA CYS A 19 2.96 -31.07 12.92
C CYS A 19 2.90 -29.74 13.68
N LEU A 20 3.93 -28.89 13.49
CA LEU A 20 3.84 -27.48 13.83
C LEU A 20 2.79 -26.87 12.89
N ALA A 21 1.53 -26.89 13.33
CA ALA A 21 0.49 -26.07 12.72
C ALA A 21 0.95 -24.62 12.84
N HIS A 22 1.29 -24.00 11.71
CA HIS A 22 1.58 -22.57 11.67
C HIS A 22 0.26 -21.87 11.97
N ALA A 23 0.04 -21.51 13.24
CA ALA A 23 -1.17 -20.79 13.65
C ALA A 23 -1.20 -19.47 12.87
N GLN A 24 -2.18 -19.33 11.98
CA GLN A 24 -2.40 -18.11 11.22
C GLN A 24 -2.70 -16.99 12.22
N THR A 25 -1.79 -16.02 12.31
CA THR A 25 -1.97 -14.86 13.19
C THR A 25 -3.06 -13.94 12.63
N SER A 26 -3.66 -13.11 13.47
CA SER A 26 -4.61 -12.10 13.03
C SER A 26 -4.22 -10.72 13.54
N VAL A 27 -4.53 -9.69 12.75
CA VAL A 27 -4.42 -8.30 13.16
C VAL A 27 -5.81 -7.71 13.43
N PRO A 28 -5.94 -6.72 14.32
CA PRO A 28 -7.20 -5.99 14.49
C PRO A 28 -7.68 -5.38 13.17
N TYR A 29 -8.99 -5.36 12.97
CA TYR A 29 -9.62 -4.62 11.88
C TYR A 29 -10.02 -3.23 12.37
N ILE A 30 -9.65 -2.20 11.60
CA ILE A 30 -9.99 -0.82 11.84
C ILE A 30 -10.71 -0.30 10.59
N GLY A 31 -12.01 -0.07 10.71
CA GLY A 31 -12.77 0.57 9.64
C GLY A 31 -12.45 2.05 9.57
N CYS A 32 -12.33 2.55 8.35
CA CYS A 32 -12.02 3.94 8.05
C CYS A 32 -13.29 4.63 7.58
N SER A 33 -13.60 5.77 8.20
CA SER A 33 -14.58 6.69 7.62
C SER A 33 -14.01 7.27 6.33
N GLY A 34 -14.88 7.78 5.47
CA GLY A 34 -14.45 8.50 4.30
C GLY A 34 -15.44 9.57 3.89
N ASP A 35 -15.04 10.43 2.97
CA ASP A 35 -15.88 11.49 2.42
C ASP A 35 -15.33 11.93 1.06
N GLY A 36 -16.10 12.70 0.32
CA GLY A 36 -15.72 13.22 -0.99
C GLY A 36 -16.91 13.32 -1.93
N GLN A 37 -16.73 12.92 -3.18
CA GLN A 37 -17.75 13.10 -4.22
C GLN A 37 -19.05 12.32 -3.94
N THR A 38 -18.98 11.19 -3.25
CA THR A 38 -20.15 10.37 -2.89
C THR A 38 -20.75 10.76 -1.53
N GLY A 39 -20.16 11.74 -0.85
CA GLY A 39 -20.57 12.20 0.47
C GLY A 39 -19.95 11.40 1.63
N PRO A 40 -20.29 11.75 2.88
CA PRO A 40 -19.66 11.18 4.06
C PRO A 40 -20.12 9.75 4.31
N TYR A 41 -19.16 8.89 4.64
CA TYR A 41 -19.32 7.49 4.96
C TYR A 41 -18.75 7.17 6.34
N LEU A 42 -19.54 6.47 7.17
CA LEU A 42 -19.12 6.08 8.51
C LEU A 42 -18.26 4.82 8.48
N ALA A 43 -17.25 4.78 9.35
CA ALA A 43 -16.42 3.60 9.55
C ALA A 43 -17.27 2.37 9.91
N LYS A 44 -17.01 1.24 9.24
CA LYS A 44 -17.63 -0.04 9.59
C LYS A 44 -16.83 -0.76 10.66
N THR A 45 -17.51 -1.53 11.50
CA THR A 45 -16.86 -2.52 12.34
C THR A 45 -16.62 -3.81 11.56
N GLY A 46 -15.60 -4.56 11.94
CA GLY A 46 -15.24 -5.80 11.27
C GLY A 46 -14.49 -6.75 12.20
N SER A 47 -14.35 -8.00 11.75
CA SER A 47 -13.60 -9.02 12.47
C SER A 47 -12.09 -8.90 12.20
N PRO A 48 -11.22 -9.32 13.14
CA PRO A 48 -9.77 -9.38 12.91
C PRO A 48 -9.41 -10.05 11.58
N LYS A 49 -8.44 -9.48 10.86
CA LYS A 49 -8.02 -9.98 9.55
C LYS A 49 -6.89 -10.98 9.73
N PRO A 50 -7.00 -12.19 9.14
CA PRO A 50 -5.94 -13.17 9.24
C PRO A 50 -4.75 -12.76 8.35
N VAL A 51 -3.54 -12.94 8.86
CA VAL A 51 -2.28 -12.58 8.18
C VAL A 51 -1.25 -13.69 8.36
N ASN A 52 -0.40 -13.87 7.35
CA ASN A 52 0.73 -14.79 7.43
C ASN A 52 1.99 -14.03 7.84
N LEU A 53 2.06 -13.62 9.11
CA LEU A 53 3.16 -12.85 9.67
C LEU A 53 3.64 -13.45 10.99
N PRO A 54 4.91 -13.24 11.38
CA PRO A 54 5.37 -13.60 12.71
C PRO A 54 4.52 -12.89 13.78
N PRO A 55 4.16 -13.55 14.90
CA PRO A 55 3.32 -12.96 15.94
C PRO A 55 3.82 -11.60 16.46
N ALA A 56 5.14 -11.45 16.61
CA ALA A 56 5.75 -10.20 17.06
C ALA A 56 5.56 -9.04 16.07
N VAL A 57 5.51 -9.33 14.76
CA VAL A 57 5.24 -8.33 13.71
C VAL A 57 3.74 -8.03 13.66
N ALA A 58 2.90 -9.07 13.66
CA ALA A 58 1.44 -8.91 13.66
C ALA A 58 0.94 -8.10 14.86
N ALA A 59 1.56 -8.24 16.04
CA ALA A 59 1.22 -7.49 17.24
C ALA A 59 1.38 -5.97 17.08
N GLN A 60 2.26 -5.52 16.17
CA GLN A 60 2.55 -4.11 15.88
C GLN A 60 1.65 -3.52 14.77
N LEU A 61 0.79 -4.33 14.17
CA LEU A 61 0.02 -3.96 12.99
C LEU A 61 -1.48 -4.03 13.24
N ALA A 62 -2.22 -3.28 12.43
CA ALA A 62 -3.67 -3.40 12.24
C ALA A 62 -4.00 -3.29 10.75
N TRP A 63 -5.14 -3.85 10.34
CA TRP A 63 -5.69 -3.70 9.00
C TRP A 63 -6.64 -2.50 8.98
N TYR A 64 -6.30 -1.51 8.15
CA TYR A 64 -7.08 -0.30 7.96
C TYR A 64 -7.84 -0.41 6.64
N GLU A 65 -9.16 -0.29 6.67
CA GLU A 65 -9.99 -0.54 5.50
C GLU A 65 -11.12 0.47 5.37
N TYR A 66 -11.24 1.03 4.18
CA TYR A 66 -12.49 1.64 3.75
C TYR A 66 -13.35 0.58 3.07
N SER A 67 -14.61 0.49 3.49
CA SER A 67 -15.55 -0.53 3.01
C SER A 67 -16.92 0.12 2.83
N GLY A 68 -17.09 0.80 1.70
CA GLY A 68 -18.18 1.72 1.47
C GLY A 68 -18.75 1.70 0.06
N ASP A 69 -19.33 2.82 -0.33
CA ASP A 69 -19.98 3.01 -1.62
C ASP A 69 -18.98 3.10 -2.78
N ALA A 70 -17.79 3.65 -2.54
CA ALA A 70 -16.68 3.69 -3.48
C ALA A 70 -15.85 2.39 -3.53
N GLY A 71 -16.38 1.29 -2.98
CA GLY A 71 -15.74 -0.02 -2.99
C GLY A 71 -15.02 -0.38 -1.69
N HIS A 72 -14.03 -1.28 -1.82
CA HIS A 72 -13.31 -1.89 -0.71
C HIS A 72 -11.81 -1.82 -0.94
N PHE A 73 -11.10 -1.06 -0.11
CA PHE A 73 -9.64 -0.93 -0.19
C PHE A 73 -9.05 -0.77 1.20
N GLY A 74 -7.88 -1.36 1.41
CA GLY A 74 -7.24 -1.35 2.72
C GLY A 74 -5.77 -1.72 2.66
N THR A 75 -5.06 -1.36 3.72
CA THR A 75 -3.64 -1.69 3.90
C THR A 75 -3.36 -2.01 5.36
N LEU A 76 -2.28 -2.76 5.59
CA LEU A 76 -1.68 -2.82 6.92
C LEU A 76 -1.04 -1.48 7.27
N GLY A 77 -1.06 -1.16 8.56
CA GLY A 77 -0.35 -0.03 9.14
C GLY A 77 -0.05 -0.25 10.62
N PRO A 78 0.78 0.60 11.25
CA PRO A 78 1.04 0.54 12.68
C PRO A 78 -0.23 0.54 13.51
N ARG A 79 -0.30 -0.36 14.49
CA ARG A 79 -1.44 -0.48 15.38
C ARG A 79 -1.62 0.80 16.20
N GLY A 80 -2.88 1.23 16.35
CA GLY A 80 -3.25 2.40 17.17
C GLY A 80 -3.23 3.73 16.42
N TRP A 81 -2.92 3.71 15.13
CA TRP A 81 -3.09 4.87 14.25
C TRP A 81 -4.55 5.06 13.86
N ASN A 82 -4.88 6.25 13.35
CA ASN A 82 -6.19 6.64 12.84
C ASN A 82 -6.20 6.56 11.32
N CYS A 83 -7.39 6.46 10.73
CA CYS A 83 -7.53 6.45 9.28
C CYS A 83 -8.74 7.23 8.76
N PHE A 84 -8.63 7.68 7.52
CA PHE A 84 -9.68 8.39 6.79
C PHE A 84 -9.49 8.17 5.28
N ALA A 85 -10.57 8.03 4.54
CA ALA A 85 -10.54 7.90 3.09
C ALA A 85 -11.11 9.14 2.38
N THR A 86 -10.49 9.55 1.29
CA THR A 86 -11.03 10.57 0.37
C THR A 86 -11.40 9.91 -0.95
N ILE A 87 -12.59 10.24 -1.46
CA ILE A 87 -13.16 9.68 -2.69
C ILE A 87 -13.39 10.80 -3.70
N GLY A 88 -12.89 10.65 -4.92
CA GLY A 88 -13.01 11.65 -5.97
C GLY A 88 -13.21 11.03 -7.34
N SER A 89 -13.45 11.88 -8.33
CA SER A 89 -13.52 11.45 -9.73
C SER A 89 -12.18 11.01 -10.30
N ASP A 90 -11.10 11.13 -9.54
CA ASP A 90 -9.75 10.65 -9.85
C ASP A 90 -9.45 9.28 -9.24
N GLY A 91 -10.32 8.79 -8.37
CA GLY A 91 -10.19 7.51 -7.68
C GLY A 91 -10.37 7.66 -6.17
N TRP A 92 -9.49 7.03 -5.40
CA TRP A 92 -9.59 6.99 -3.94
C TRP A 92 -8.23 7.13 -3.28
N THR A 93 -8.24 7.57 -2.03
CA THR A 93 -7.06 7.56 -1.17
C THR A 93 -7.44 7.21 0.26
N LEU A 94 -6.73 6.26 0.85
CA LEU A 94 -6.76 5.91 2.26
C LEU A 94 -5.53 6.47 2.95
N TYR A 95 -5.76 7.29 3.97
CA TYR A 95 -4.72 7.81 4.86
C TYR A 95 -4.72 7.04 6.17
N VAL A 96 -3.53 6.73 6.69
CA VAL A 96 -3.34 6.19 8.03
C VAL A 96 -2.23 6.98 8.72
N ALA A 97 -2.49 7.56 9.89
CA ALA A 97 -1.55 8.43 10.60
C ALA A 97 -1.70 8.30 12.13
N PRO A 98 -0.63 8.58 12.93
CA PRO A 98 -0.73 8.52 14.38
C PRO A 98 -1.66 9.61 14.94
N GLU A 99 -1.72 10.79 14.32
CA GLU A 99 -2.67 11.85 14.66
C GLU A 99 -4.09 11.57 14.17
N VAL A 100 -5.06 12.21 14.81
CA VAL A 100 -6.46 12.19 14.35
C VAL A 100 -6.55 13.01 13.06
N LEU A 101 -7.16 12.41 12.04
CA LEU A 101 -7.33 13.00 10.73
C LEU A 101 -8.61 13.85 10.68
N ASP A 102 -8.45 15.09 10.22
CA ASP A 102 -9.54 16.05 10.03
C ASP A 102 -10.05 15.94 8.58
N GLY A 103 -11.11 15.16 8.38
CA GLY A 103 -11.70 14.89 7.07
C GLY A 103 -11.99 16.15 6.23
N PRO A 104 -12.70 17.15 6.77
CA PRO A 104 -12.90 18.43 6.08
C PRO A 104 -11.59 19.08 5.61
N LYS A 105 -10.53 19.07 6.44
CA LYS A 105 -9.23 19.60 6.00
C LYS A 105 -8.59 18.77 4.89
N LEU A 106 -8.72 17.44 4.92
CA LEU A 106 -8.20 16.56 3.87
C LEU A 106 -8.90 16.79 2.52
N LEU A 107 -10.19 17.12 2.53
CA LEU A 107 -10.96 17.47 1.33
C LEU A 107 -10.67 18.89 0.82
N GLU A 108 -10.20 19.79 1.68
CA GLU A 108 -9.83 21.14 1.29
C GLU A 108 -8.45 21.19 0.60
N HIS A 109 -8.38 20.73 -0.66
CA HIS A 109 -7.14 20.69 -1.47
C HIS A 109 -6.32 21.98 -1.48
N LYS A 110 -6.95 23.16 -1.33
CA LYS A 110 -6.26 24.46 -1.32
C LYS A 110 -5.59 24.80 0.02
N LYS A 111 -6.05 24.21 1.13
CA LYS A 111 -5.56 24.52 2.48
C LYS A 111 -4.78 23.36 3.10
N TRP A 112 -5.03 22.14 2.65
CA TRP A 112 -4.25 20.98 3.07
C TRP A 112 -2.79 21.12 2.63
N LYS A 113 -1.87 20.96 3.58
CA LYS A 113 -0.43 21.10 3.34
C LYS A 113 0.29 19.76 3.19
N GLY A 114 -0.40 18.63 3.37
CA GLY A 114 0.23 17.31 3.39
C GLY A 114 0.86 16.96 4.75
N PHE A 115 1.52 15.80 4.78
CA PHE A 115 2.13 15.21 5.96
C PHE A 115 3.65 15.44 5.98
N THR A 116 4.14 16.14 6.99
CA THR A 116 5.58 16.23 7.28
C THR A 116 6.05 15.15 8.26
N GLY A 117 5.13 14.55 9.03
CA GLY A 117 5.40 13.46 9.96
C GLY A 117 5.15 12.06 9.39
N PRO A 118 5.14 11.02 10.24
CA PRO A 118 4.79 9.66 9.85
C PRO A 118 3.35 9.56 9.33
N ALA A 119 3.17 8.90 8.21
CA ALA A 119 1.88 8.64 7.60
C ALA A 119 2.00 7.50 6.59
N ILE A 120 0.89 6.86 6.28
CA ILE A 120 0.71 5.95 5.15
C ILE A 120 -0.38 6.56 4.26
N GLN A 121 -0.09 6.66 2.98
CA GLN A 121 -1.06 6.93 1.94
C GLN A 121 -1.12 5.73 1.02
N PHE A 122 -2.31 5.15 0.88
CA PHE A 122 -2.62 4.14 -0.11
C PHE A 122 -3.67 4.70 -1.05
N SER A 123 -3.39 4.76 -2.35
CA SER A 123 -4.29 5.39 -3.32
C SER A 123 -4.46 4.54 -4.56
N GLY A 124 -5.66 4.60 -5.13
CA GLY A 124 -5.98 4.10 -6.46
C GLY A 124 -6.38 5.26 -7.35
N SER A 125 -5.78 5.35 -8.53
CA SER A 125 -6.14 6.31 -9.57
C SER A 125 -6.74 5.57 -10.76
N ASP A 126 -7.92 6.02 -11.17
CA ASP A 126 -8.70 5.40 -12.24
C ASP A 126 -8.36 6.04 -13.60
N GLY A 127 -7.85 5.22 -14.51
CA GLY A 127 -7.42 5.63 -15.85
C GLY A 127 -8.57 6.01 -16.79
N GLU A 128 -9.81 5.60 -16.51
CA GLU A 128 -10.97 5.94 -17.33
C GLU A 128 -11.56 7.32 -17.01
N THR A 129 -11.13 7.92 -15.89
CA THR A 129 -11.70 9.16 -15.35
C THR A 129 -10.64 10.28 -15.27
N SER A 130 -10.78 11.23 -14.35
CA SER A 130 -9.76 12.27 -14.13
C SER A 130 -8.46 11.70 -13.57
N GLY A 131 -8.47 10.46 -13.05
CA GLY A 131 -7.30 9.78 -12.50
C GLY A 131 -6.22 9.52 -13.54
N ARG A 132 -6.60 9.43 -14.82
CA ARG A 132 -5.68 9.27 -15.96
C ARG A 132 -4.53 10.26 -16.01
N PHE A 133 -4.75 11.49 -15.52
CA PHE A 133 -3.70 12.50 -15.44
C PHE A 133 -2.64 12.14 -14.39
N GLU A 134 -3.04 11.61 -13.23
CA GLU A 134 -2.10 11.14 -12.20
C GLU A 134 -1.39 9.86 -12.64
N VAL A 135 -2.11 8.92 -13.26
CA VAL A 135 -1.52 7.73 -13.88
C VAL A 135 -0.45 8.15 -14.89
N ALA A 136 -0.75 9.09 -15.79
CA ALA A 136 0.19 9.55 -16.82
C ALA A 136 1.44 10.21 -16.23
N LYS A 137 1.31 11.00 -15.16
CA LYS A 137 2.47 11.61 -14.47
C LYS A 137 3.39 10.53 -13.91
N VAL A 138 2.85 9.50 -13.26
CA VAL A 138 3.66 8.40 -12.70
C VAL A 138 4.26 7.54 -13.81
N VAL A 139 3.49 7.22 -14.85
CA VAL A 139 3.96 6.48 -16.03
C VAL A 139 5.13 7.20 -16.71
N ALA A 140 5.03 8.51 -16.94
CA ALA A 140 6.10 9.30 -17.55
C ALA A 140 7.40 9.21 -16.74
N ARG A 141 7.29 9.19 -15.41
CA ARG A 141 8.42 9.09 -14.48
C ARG A 141 9.06 7.72 -14.47
N VAL A 142 8.30 6.68 -14.13
CA VAL A 142 8.91 5.40 -13.68
C VAL A 142 8.54 4.19 -14.53
N PHE A 143 7.59 4.25 -15.46
CA PHE A 143 7.20 3.08 -16.28
C PHE A 143 7.60 3.24 -17.76
N PRO A 144 8.87 3.01 -18.12
CA PRO A 144 9.37 3.27 -19.47
C PRO A 144 8.67 2.43 -20.55
N ALA A 145 8.21 1.22 -20.21
CA ALA A 145 7.47 0.35 -21.12
C ALA A 145 6.11 0.93 -21.53
N HIS A 146 5.52 1.78 -20.68
CA HIS A 146 4.15 2.29 -20.81
C HIS A 146 4.08 3.77 -21.19
N ARG A 147 5.21 4.38 -21.59
CA ARG A 147 5.28 5.79 -22.00
C ARG A 147 4.31 6.19 -23.11
N GLY A 148 3.82 5.23 -23.91
CA GLY A 148 2.76 5.47 -24.89
C GLY A 148 1.50 6.05 -24.25
N TYR A 149 1.10 5.53 -23.10
CA TYR A 149 -0.04 6.03 -22.33
C TYR A 149 0.14 7.51 -21.96
N ALA A 150 1.26 7.87 -21.32
CA ALA A 150 1.52 9.26 -20.95
C ALA A 150 1.50 10.21 -22.17
N ARG A 151 2.06 9.79 -23.31
CA ARG A 151 2.02 10.59 -24.54
C ARG A 151 0.60 10.78 -25.08
N LYS A 152 -0.25 9.76 -24.99
CA LYS A 152 -1.66 9.83 -25.38
C LYS A 152 -2.41 10.84 -24.50
N ILE A 153 -2.24 10.77 -23.18
CA ILE A 153 -2.86 11.72 -22.25
C ILE A 153 -2.38 13.16 -22.48
N ILE A 154 -1.07 13.36 -22.73
CA ILE A 154 -0.52 14.69 -23.10
C ILE A 154 -1.17 15.21 -24.38
N ALA A 155 -1.41 14.34 -25.37
CA ALA A 155 -2.02 14.71 -26.65
C ALA A 155 -3.51 15.08 -26.54
N GLU A 156 -4.18 14.77 -25.43
CA GLU A 156 -5.56 15.25 -25.18
C GLU A 156 -5.62 16.77 -25.00
N GLY A 157 -4.50 17.43 -24.65
CA GLY A 157 -4.42 18.88 -24.52
C GLY A 157 -4.96 19.45 -23.21
N PHE A 158 -5.20 18.60 -22.20
CA PHE A 158 -5.54 19.03 -20.85
C PHE A 158 -4.28 19.23 -20.00
N GLY A 159 -3.96 20.48 -19.68
CA GLY A 159 -2.77 20.85 -18.90
C GLY A 159 -1.52 21.08 -19.76
N SER A 160 -0.39 21.31 -19.11
CA SER A 160 0.88 21.57 -19.81
C SER A 160 1.63 20.26 -20.04
N PRO A 161 2.23 20.01 -21.22
CA PRO A 161 3.14 18.89 -21.41
C PRO A 161 4.31 18.86 -20.40
N SER A 162 4.69 20.02 -19.85
CA SER A 162 5.71 20.13 -18.80
C SER A 162 5.31 19.46 -17.48
N ASP A 163 4.01 19.19 -17.28
CA ASP A 163 3.49 18.53 -16.09
C ASP A 163 3.81 17.02 -16.08
N TYR A 164 4.29 16.49 -17.22
CA TYR A 164 4.61 15.08 -17.44
C TYR A 164 6.10 14.86 -17.78
N PRO A 165 7.03 15.24 -16.89
CA PRO A 165 8.45 15.06 -17.11
C PRO A 165 8.80 13.57 -17.23
N PHE A 166 9.45 13.20 -18.34
CA PHE A 166 9.88 11.84 -18.58
C PHE A 166 11.16 11.49 -17.83
N GLY A 167 11.18 10.29 -17.25
CA GLY A 167 12.31 9.76 -16.50
C GLY A 167 12.20 9.96 -15.00
N ALA A 168 12.81 9.02 -14.29
CA ALA A 168 12.76 8.95 -12.83
C ALA A 168 13.32 10.21 -12.17
N PHE A 169 12.93 10.44 -10.92
CA PHE A 169 13.63 11.41 -10.08
C PHE A 169 15.02 10.89 -9.77
N LEU A 170 16.04 11.73 -10.01
CA LEU A 170 17.45 11.32 -9.90
C LEU A 170 17.84 10.85 -8.49
N SER A 171 17.14 11.30 -7.46
CA SER A 171 17.40 10.94 -6.06
C SER A 171 16.67 9.69 -5.60
N ASP A 172 15.68 9.20 -6.34
CA ASP A 172 14.94 8.02 -5.92
C ASP A 172 15.80 6.76 -6.08
N GLN A 173 15.67 5.86 -5.10
CA GLN A 173 16.11 4.48 -5.25
C GLN A 173 14.92 3.68 -5.77
N LEU A 174 15.06 3.09 -6.95
CA LEU A 174 14.00 2.33 -7.62
C LEU A 174 14.41 0.87 -7.75
N ASN A 175 13.49 -0.03 -7.40
CA ASN A 175 13.65 -1.47 -7.56
C ASN A 175 12.49 -2.01 -8.39
N TYR A 176 12.75 -2.25 -9.67
CA TYR A 176 11.77 -2.76 -10.63
C TYR A 176 11.54 -4.25 -10.41
N LYS A 177 10.33 -4.62 -10.03
CA LYS A 177 9.91 -6.01 -9.82
C LYS A 177 9.33 -6.61 -11.10
N SER A 178 8.71 -5.76 -11.91
CA SER A 178 8.22 -6.06 -13.26
C SER A 178 8.21 -4.78 -14.11
N LYS A 179 7.55 -4.82 -15.26
CA LYS A 179 7.31 -3.62 -16.08
C LYS A 179 6.18 -2.74 -15.52
N GLU A 180 5.39 -3.29 -14.61
CA GLU A 180 4.18 -2.69 -14.04
C GLU A 180 4.34 -2.41 -12.53
N LEU A 181 5.35 -2.98 -11.87
CA LEU A 181 5.59 -2.81 -10.44
C LEU A 181 6.99 -2.29 -10.16
N VAL A 182 7.06 -1.17 -9.44
CA VAL A 182 8.31 -0.58 -8.93
C VAL A 182 8.18 -0.27 -7.45
N GLU A 183 9.07 -0.85 -6.65
CA GLU A 183 9.29 -0.42 -5.27
C GLU A 183 10.19 0.83 -5.31
N PHE A 184 9.97 1.80 -4.42
CA PHE A 184 10.76 3.03 -4.38
C PHE A 184 11.11 3.45 -2.97
N THR A 185 12.19 4.22 -2.86
CA THR A 185 12.53 5.04 -1.70
C THR A 185 12.93 6.44 -2.17
N THR A 186 12.16 7.44 -1.76
CA THR A 186 12.53 8.86 -1.89
C THR A 186 13.29 9.29 -0.63
N PRO A 187 14.58 9.67 -0.74
CA PRO A 187 15.38 10.06 0.42
C PRO A 187 14.84 11.28 1.16
N ALA A 188 15.28 11.43 2.42
CA ALA A 188 15.02 12.62 3.22
C ALA A 188 15.37 13.91 2.47
N HIS A 189 14.55 14.95 2.67
CA HIS A 189 14.66 16.29 2.10
C HIS A 189 14.64 16.36 0.56
N ARG A 190 14.28 15.28 -0.13
CA ARG A 190 14.19 15.23 -1.58
C ARG A 190 12.75 15.11 -2.05
N ARG A 191 12.53 15.58 -3.28
CA ARG A 191 11.33 15.27 -4.06
C ARG A 191 11.59 14.03 -4.88
N GLY A 192 10.56 13.22 -5.01
CA GLY A 192 10.59 11.91 -5.66
C GLY A 192 9.19 11.35 -5.87
N LEU A 193 9.13 10.09 -6.28
CA LEU A 193 7.88 9.36 -6.44
C LEU A 193 7.07 9.31 -5.13
N GLY A 194 7.73 9.16 -3.98
CA GLY A 194 7.06 9.22 -2.68
C GLY A 194 6.39 10.55 -2.37
N THR A 195 6.85 11.64 -2.99
CA THR A 195 6.23 12.98 -2.86
C THR A 195 5.22 13.28 -3.97
N MET A 196 4.97 12.33 -4.88
CA MET A 196 3.76 12.32 -5.73
C MET A 196 2.56 11.75 -4.95
N SER A 197 2.52 12.08 -3.66
CA SER A 197 1.50 11.76 -2.67
C SER A 197 1.35 12.99 -1.78
N TRP A 198 0.52 12.92 -0.74
CA TRP A 198 0.43 13.98 0.27
C TRP A 198 1.57 13.95 1.30
N LEU A 199 2.51 13.02 1.21
CA LEU A 199 3.71 13.06 2.04
C LEU A 199 4.71 14.09 1.48
N LEU A 200 5.02 15.09 2.31
CA LEU A 200 5.99 16.13 1.98
C LEU A 200 7.43 15.67 2.26
N PRO A 201 8.44 16.26 1.58
CA PRO A 201 9.84 16.09 2.00
C PRO A 201 10.03 16.43 3.49
N SER A 202 10.68 15.55 4.24
CA SER A 202 11.07 15.75 5.65
C SER A 202 12.46 15.18 5.92
N ASP A 203 12.86 15.14 7.18
CA ASP A 203 14.05 14.45 7.71
C ASP A 203 14.05 12.92 7.55
N GLN A 204 12.92 12.31 7.14
CA GLN A 204 12.78 10.87 6.98
C GLN A 204 12.36 10.51 5.55
N PRO A 205 12.87 9.38 5.02
CA PRO A 205 12.54 8.94 3.68
C PRO A 205 11.06 8.56 3.55
N ILE A 206 10.56 8.57 2.31
CA ILE A 206 9.26 8.01 1.94
C ILE A 206 9.54 6.75 1.15
N THR A 207 8.97 5.63 1.57
CA THR A 207 9.13 4.31 0.95
C THR A 207 7.79 3.81 0.45
N GLY A 208 7.76 2.97 -0.57
CA GLY A 208 6.51 2.51 -1.13
C GLY A 208 6.64 1.67 -2.38
N PHE A 209 5.52 1.49 -3.06
CA PHE A 209 5.47 0.94 -4.41
C PHE A 209 4.45 1.68 -5.26
N ALA A 210 4.66 1.63 -6.58
CA ALA A 210 3.67 1.96 -7.58
C ALA A 210 3.42 0.71 -8.44
N LEU A 211 2.15 0.37 -8.65
CA LEU A 211 1.69 -0.76 -9.42
C LEU A 211 0.71 -0.27 -10.49
N LEU A 212 0.97 -0.63 -11.73
CA LEU A 212 0.02 -0.42 -12.83
C LEU A 212 -0.82 -1.68 -13.03
N SER A 213 -2.14 -1.51 -13.08
CA SER A 213 -3.04 -2.50 -13.68
C SER A 213 -3.30 -2.08 -15.12
N ILE A 214 -2.95 -2.95 -16.07
CA ILE A 214 -3.06 -2.65 -17.50
C ILE A 214 -4.38 -3.23 -18.02
N GLY A 215 -5.41 -2.38 -18.13
CA GLY A 215 -6.60 -2.65 -18.94
C GLY A 215 -6.39 -2.22 -20.40
N SER A 216 -7.45 -1.81 -21.12
CA SER A 216 -7.27 -1.24 -22.46
C SER A 216 -6.49 0.10 -22.40
N ASP A 217 -6.12 0.68 -23.54
CA ASP A 217 -5.22 1.86 -23.61
C ASP A 217 -5.70 3.12 -22.83
N VAL A 218 -6.92 3.14 -22.30
CA VAL A 218 -7.42 4.17 -21.37
C VAL A 218 -7.62 3.63 -19.94
N ASP A 219 -7.96 2.36 -19.77
CA ASP A 219 -8.23 1.71 -18.48
C ASP A 219 -6.96 1.34 -17.68
N THR A 220 -5.86 2.09 -17.86
CA THR A 220 -4.66 1.88 -17.05
C THR A 220 -4.86 2.48 -15.67
N GLU A 221 -4.98 1.63 -14.66
CA GLU A 221 -5.11 2.05 -13.27
C GLU A 221 -3.75 2.11 -12.59
N LEU A 222 -3.61 3.02 -11.63
CA LEU A 222 -2.45 3.11 -10.77
C LEU A 222 -2.86 2.83 -9.33
N MET A 223 -2.20 1.86 -8.71
CA MET A 223 -2.21 1.71 -7.27
C MET A 223 -0.86 2.16 -6.70
N GLN A 224 -0.88 3.03 -5.69
CA GLN A 224 0.34 3.54 -5.07
C GLN A 224 0.22 3.47 -3.55
N LEU A 225 1.20 2.82 -2.93
CA LEU A 225 1.42 2.86 -1.49
C LEU A 225 2.64 3.74 -1.22
N SER A 226 2.49 4.79 -0.42
CA SER A 226 3.58 5.68 0.00
C SER A 226 3.53 5.85 1.50
N PHE A 227 4.63 5.60 2.20
CA PHE A 227 4.66 5.72 3.65
C PHE A 227 5.97 6.26 4.21
N ARG A 228 5.84 6.92 5.35
CA ARG A 228 6.92 7.28 6.26
C ARG A 228 6.58 6.68 7.62
N LEU A 229 7.42 5.78 8.10
CA LEU A 229 7.30 5.19 9.43
C LEU A 229 8.25 5.89 10.40
N PRO A 230 7.88 6.04 11.68
CA PRO A 230 8.83 6.52 12.67
C PRO A 230 10.02 5.54 12.77
N PRO A 231 11.22 5.99 13.18
CA PRO A 231 12.42 5.16 13.20
C PRO A 231 12.25 3.84 13.96
N SER A 232 11.49 3.85 15.06
CA SER A 232 11.17 2.67 15.88
C SER A 232 10.35 1.59 15.15
N LEU A 233 9.66 1.95 14.07
CA LEU A 233 8.81 1.06 13.26
C LEU A 233 9.36 0.83 11.85
N SER A 234 10.52 1.39 11.51
CA SER A 234 11.12 1.28 10.17
C SER A 234 11.31 -0.17 9.69
N PHE A 235 11.51 -1.12 10.62
CA PHE A 235 11.61 -2.55 10.31
C PHE A 235 10.34 -3.14 9.67
N LEU A 236 9.17 -2.50 9.82
CA LEU A 236 7.91 -2.92 9.22
C LEU A 236 7.83 -2.64 7.71
N ALA A 237 8.70 -1.80 7.15
CA ALA A 237 8.60 -1.33 5.76
C ALA A 237 8.47 -2.48 4.75
N SER A 238 9.35 -3.49 4.84
CA SER A 238 9.32 -4.64 3.92
C SER A 238 8.04 -5.47 4.06
N THR A 239 7.46 -5.53 5.27
CA THR A 239 6.19 -6.21 5.52
C THR A 239 5.04 -5.46 4.86
N LEU A 240 4.99 -4.13 5.01
CA LEU A 240 3.93 -3.30 4.41
C LEU A 240 3.94 -3.38 2.89
N ILE A 241 5.13 -3.30 2.27
CA ILE A 241 5.27 -3.45 0.80
C ILE A 241 4.74 -4.81 0.35
N LYS A 242 5.28 -5.91 0.89
CA LYS A 242 4.91 -7.27 0.46
C LYS A 242 3.41 -7.55 0.61
N GLN A 243 2.81 -7.08 1.71
CA GLN A 243 1.40 -7.28 1.98
C GLN A 243 0.53 -6.42 1.05
N GLY A 244 0.93 -5.17 0.79
CA GLY A 244 0.24 -4.32 -0.18
C GLY A 244 0.28 -4.91 -1.59
N GLU A 245 1.46 -5.34 -2.06
CA GLU A 245 1.63 -5.96 -3.38
C GLU A 245 0.82 -7.26 -3.57
N SER A 246 0.63 -8.04 -2.50
CA SER A 246 -0.08 -9.32 -2.57
C SER A 246 -1.61 -9.19 -2.50
N GLY A 247 -2.10 -8.04 -2.00
CA GLY A 247 -3.54 -7.73 -1.89
C GLY A 247 -4.04 -6.81 -2.99
N SER A 248 -3.16 -6.42 -3.92
CA SER A 248 -3.45 -5.60 -5.10
C SER A 248 -3.83 -6.46 -6.30
#